data_AF-A0A0Q6WP67-F1
#
_entry.id   AF-A0A0Q6WP67-F1
#
_cell.length_a   1.000
_cell.length_b   1.000
_cell.length_c   1.000
_cell.angle_alpha   90.00
_cell.angle_beta   90.00
_cell.angle_gamma   90.00
#
_symmetry.space_group_name_H-M   'P 1'
#
loop_
_entity.id
_entity.type
_entity.pdbx_description
1 polymer ?
#
loop_
_entity_poly.entity_id
_entity_poly.type
_entity_poly.pdbx_seq_one_letter_code
_entity_poly.pdbx_strand_id
1 'polypeptide(L)'
;MLAALVVAFAFTSGLAHAADAEQGIEQALNAALQDKRGITLYVNGQAISGAVTRIEPGRWVELRNQQHGHIVVRLDRIDGIAAP
;
A
#
# COMPACT_ATOMS: atom_id res chain seq x y z
N MET A 1 20.41 12.45 -39.01
CA MET A 1 19.14 12.36 -38.23
C MET A 1 18.77 10.89 -38.02
N LEU A 2 19.42 10.20 -37.07
CA LEU A 2 18.98 8.83 -36.68
C LEU A 2 19.47 8.43 -35.27
N ALA A 3 20.54 9.06 -34.77
CA ALA A 3 21.09 8.75 -33.43
C ALA A 3 20.29 9.36 -32.26
N ALA A 4 19.34 10.26 -32.51
CA ALA A 4 18.61 10.96 -31.44
C ALA A 4 17.36 10.22 -30.91
N LEU A 5 16.94 9.11 -31.55
CA LEU A 5 15.69 8.42 -31.19
C LEU A 5 15.88 7.30 -30.14
N VAL A 6 17.10 6.77 -29.97
CA VAL A 6 17.35 5.57 -29.15
C VAL A 6 17.44 5.88 -27.64
N VAL A 7 17.68 7.14 -27.26
CA VAL A 7 17.86 7.52 -25.84
C VAL A 7 16.52 7.71 -25.10
N ALA A 8 15.38 7.76 -25.80
CA ALA A 8 14.08 8.04 -25.19
C ALA A 8 13.42 6.84 -24.48
N PHE A 9 13.88 5.61 -24.68
CA PHE A 9 13.21 4.40 -24.15
C PHE A 9 13.75 3.90 -22.80
N ALA A 10 14.79 4.50 -22.23
CA ALA A 10 15.44 3.97 -21.02
C ALA A 10 14.86 4.48 -19.69
N PHE A 11 13.86 5.37 -19.71
CA PHE A 11 13.37 6.06 -18.50
C PHE A 11 11.99 5.61 -17.99
N THR A 12 11.34 4.62 -18.60
CA THR A 12 9.99 4.18 -18.20
C THR A 12 9.98 3.12 -17.09
N SER A 13 11.12 2.51 -16.77
CA SER A 13 11.23 1.37 -15.84
C SER A 13 11.02 1.72 -14.36
N GLY A 14 11.14 2.99 -13.97
CA GLY A 14 10.95 3.42 -12.58
C GLY A 14 9.48 3.53 -12.14
N LEU A 15 8.58 3.91 -13.05
CA LEU A 15 7.16 4.11 -12.72
C LEU A 15 6.39 2.79 -12.61
N ALA A 16 6.79 1.77 -13.38
CA ALA A 16 6.15 0.46 -13.36
C ALA A 16 6.26 -0.23 -11.98
N HIS A 17 7.45 -0.18 -11.35
CA HIS A 17 7.68 -0.84 -10.07
C HIS A 17 6.93 -0.22 -8.90
N ALA A 18 6.69 1.11 -8.92
CA ALA A 18 5.91 1.78 -7.88
C ALA A 18 4.42 1.38 -7.96
N ALA A 19 3.89 1.28 -9.18
CA ALA A 19 2.51 0.84 -9.39
C ALA A 19 2.29 -0.63 -8.95
N ASP A 20 3.26 -1.51 -9.21
CA ASP A 20 3.18 -2.91 -8.79
C ASP A 20 3.16 -3.06 -7.26
N ALA A 21 3.95 -2.25 -6.54
CA ALA A 21 3.99 -2.27 -5.08
C ALA A 21 2.67 -1.77 -4.46
N GLU A 22 2.10 -0.68 -4.98
CA GLU A 22 0.79 -0.16 -4.52
C GLU A 22 -0.33 -1.19 -4.74
N GLN A 23 -0.34 -1.85 -5.90
CA GLN A 23 -1.31 -2.92 -6.19
C GLN A 23 -1.17 -4.11 -5.22
N GLY A 24 0.07 -4.51 -4.90
CA GLY A 24 0.32 -5.58 -3.92
C GLY A 24 -0.17 -5.22 -2.51
N ILE A 25 0.02 -3.97 -2.09
CA ILE A 25 -0.49 -3.45 -0.82
C ILE A 25 -2.03 -3.49 -0.82
N GLU A 26 -2.67 -2.96 -1.86
CA GLU A 26 -4.13 -2.98 -1.98
C GLU A 26 -4.69 -4.41 -1.96
N GLN A 27 -4.06 -5.34 -2.65
CA GLN A 27 -4.48 -6.74 -2.67
C GLN A 27 -4.40 -7.38 -1.28
N ALA A 28 -3.32 -7.14 -0.53
CA ALA A 28 -3.16 -7.62 0.83
C ALA A 28 -4.20 -7.01 1.80
N LEU A 29 -4.51 -5.71 1.65
CA LEU A 29 -5.56 -5.05 2.43
C LEU A 29 -6.94 -5.64 2.13
N ASN A 30 -7.25 -5.87 0.84
CA ASN A 30 -8.52 -6.48 0.44
C ASN A 30 -8.68 -7.89 1.00
N ALA A 31 -7.62 -8.71 0.94
CA ALA A 31 -7.61 -10.03 1.56
C ALA A 31 -7.86 -9.94 3.08
N ALA A 32 -7.18 -9.02 3.78
CA ALA A 32 -7.38 -8.82 5.21
C ALA A 32 -8.81 -8.39 5.57
N LEU A 33 -9.42 -7.51 4.77
CA LEU A 33 -10.80 -7.05 4.94
C LEU A 33 -11.79 -8.21 4.74
N GLN A 34 -11.60 -9.00 3.68
CA GLN A 34 -12.46 -10.14 3.35
C GLN A 34 -12.38 -11.23 4.42
N ASP A 35 -11.16 -11.56 4.86
CA ASP A 35 -10.90 -12.58 5.88
C ASP A 35 -11.21 -12.09 7.30
N LYS A 36 -11.49 -10.79 7.47
CA LYS A 36 -11.62 -10.11 8.78
C LYS A 36 -10.40 -10.35 9.67
N ARG A 37 -9.22 -10.44 9.06
CA ARG A 37 -7.96 -10.75 9.73
C ARG A 37 -7.28 -9.48 10.22
N GLY A 38 -6.69 -9.56 11.42
CA GLY A 38 -5.82 -8.50 11.94
C GLY A 38 -4.49 -8.46 11.18
N ILE A 39 -4.05 -7.27 10.82
CA ILE A 39 -2.76 -7.03 10.15
C ILE A 39 -1.94 -6.00 10.92
N THR A 40 -0.65 -5.91 10.58
CA THR A 40 0.23 -4.83 11.03
C THR A 40 0.71 -4.04 9.81
N LEU A 41 0.41 -2.74 9.78
CA LEU A 41 0.94 -1.80 8.81
C LEU A 41 2.24 -1.19 9.35
N TYR A 42 3.23 -1.04 8.48
CA TYR A 42 4.43 -0.26 8.75
C TYR A 42 4.35 1.07 8.00
N VAL A 43 4.45 2.19 8.74
CA VAL A 43 4.24 3.55 8.23
C VAL A 43 5.31 4.47 8.79
N ASN A 44 6.22 4.97 7.95
CA ASN A 44 7.40 5.75 8.35
C ASN A 44 8.17 5.11 9.52
N GLY A 45 8.30 3.77 9.50
CA GLY A 45 8.96 3.00 10.58
C GLY A 45 8.10 2.74 11.83
N GLN A 46 6.85 3.22 11.89
CA GLN A 46 5.92 2.89 12.97
C GLN A 46 5.10 1.64 12.62
N ALA A 47 4.94 0.71 13.58
CA ALA A 47 4.04 -0.43 13.45
C ALA A 47 2.64 -0.09 13.98
N ILE A 48 1.61 -0.33 13.17
CA ILE A 48 0.19 -0.09 13.50
C ILE A 48 -0.58 -1.37 13.28
N SER A 49 -0.96 -2.04 14.37
CA SER A 49 -1.75 -3.28 14.30
C SER A 49 -3.25 -3.01 14.44
N GLY A 50 -4.06 -3.68 13.63
CA GLY A 50 -5.52 -3.56 13.67
C GLY A 50 -6.21 -4.41 12.61
N ALA A 51 -7.54 -4.50 12.71
CA ALA A 51 -8.37 -5.11 11.67
C ALA A 51 -8.76 -4.05 10.64
N VAL A 52 -8.64 -4.37 9.34
CA VAL A 52 -9.12 -3.50 8.27
C VAL A 52 -10.64 -3.45 8.31
N THR A 53 -11.21 -2.23 8.34
CA THR A 53 -12.67 -2.03 8.38
C THR A 53 -13.19 -1.43 7.09
N ARG A 54 -12.36 -0.68 6.36
CA ARG A 54 -12.73 -0.06 5.08
C ARG A 54 -11.48 0.29 4.28
N ILE A 55 -11.58 0.23 2.96
CA ILE A 55 -10.54 0.65 2.02
C ILE A 55 -11.15 1.64 1.04
N GLU A 56 -10.47 2.76 0.81
CA GLU A 56 -10.73 3.70 -0.27
C GLU A 56 -9.55 3.61 -1.26
N PRO A 57 -9.72 2.93 -2.42
CA PRO A 57 -8.64 2.63 -3.35
C PRO A 57 -7.84 3.86 -3.76
N GLY A 58 -6.52 3.74 -3.78
CA GLY A 58 -5.59 4.83 -4.09
C GLY A 58 -5.58 6.00 -3.09
N ARG A 59 -6.30 5.92 -1.95
CA ARG A 59 -6.42 7.03 -1.00
C ARG A 59 -6.02 6.64 0.42
N TRP A 60 -6.85 5.85 1.10
CA TRP A 60 -6.64 5.51 2.50
C TRP A 60 -7.28 4.17 2.89
N VAL A 61 -6.85 3.65 4.03
CA VAL A 61 -7.42 2.48 4.69
C VAL A 61 -7.80 2.84 6.13
N GLU A 62 -8.94 2.30 6.57
CA GLU A 62 -9.38 2.38 7.95
C GLU A 62 -9.03 1.08 8.69
N LEU A 63 -8.46 1.25 9.88
CA LEU A 63 -8.20 0.18 10.83
C LEU A 63 -8.96 0.41 12.13
N ARG A 64 -9.29 -0.67 12.80
CA ARG A 64 -9.82 -0.67 14.17
C ARG A 64 -8.94 -1.50 15.09
N ASN A 65 -8.60 -0.93 16.24
CA ASN A 65 -7.94 -1.63 17.34
C ASN A 65 -8.44 -1.12 18.70
N GLN A 66 -8.04 -1.78 19.78
CA GLN A 66 -8.49 -1.43 21.14
C GLN A 66 -7.88 -0.14 21.66
N GLN A 67 -6.64 0.17 21.27
CA GLN A 67 -5.90 1.33 21.79
C GLN A 67 -6.45 2.66 21.26
N HIS A 68 -6.82 2.72 19.98
CA HIS A 68 -7.22 3.97 19.32
C HIS A 68 -8.68 3.95 18.82
N GLY A 69 -9.32 2.78 18.75
CA GLY A 69 -10.72 2.64 18.30
C GLY A 69 -10.92 2.76 16.79
N HIS A 70 -10.38 3.80 16.16
CA HIS A 70 -10.44 4.06 14.71
C HIS A 70 -9.15 4.75 14.25
N ILE A 71 -8.59 4.29 13.14
CA ILE A 71 -7.32 4.78 12.59
C ILE A 71 -7.47 4.90 11.08
N VAL A 72 -7.05 6.03 10.50
CA VAL A 72 -7.00 6.23 9.05
C VAL A 72 -5.54 6.33 8.62
N VAL A 73 -5.13 5.50 7.67
CA VAL A 73 -3.77 5.49 7.12
C VAL A 73 -3.85 5.73 5.62
N ARG A 74 -3.06 6.66 5.08
CA ARG A 74 -2.99 6.85 3.62
C ARG A 74 -2.19 5.73 2.98
N LEU A 75 -2.62 5.26 1.80
CA LEU A 75 -1.93 4.17 1.10
C LEU A 75 -0.51 4.58 0.70
N ASP A 76 -0.30 5.84 0.27
CA ASP A 76 1.00 6.39 -0.15
C ASP A 76 2.07 6.41 0.96
N ARG A 77 1.71 6.08 2.21
CA ARG A 77 2.61 6.06 3.37
C ARG A 77 2.85 4.68 3.94
N ILE A 78 2.25 3.65 3.35
CA ILE A 78 2.44 2.29 3.81
C ILE A 78 3.75 1.78 3.21
N ASP A 79 4.73 1.55 4.08
CA ASP A 79 6.02 0.99 3.70
C ASP A 79 5.94 -0.54 3.58
N GLY A 80 4.98 -1.17 4.28
CA GLY A 80 4.78 -2.61 4.23
C GLY A 80 3.61 -3.11 5.07
N ILE A 81 3.25 -4.37 4.84
CA ILE A 81 2.16 -5.08 5.53
C ILE A 81 2.69 -6.42 6.04
N ALA A 82 2.40 -6.74 7.30
CA ALA A 82 2.54 -8.07 7.86
C ALA A 82 1.17 -8.64 8.23
N ALA A 83 0.91 -9.88 7.82
CA ALA A 83 -0.26 -10.66 8.18
C ALA A 83 0.20 -12.00 8.77
N PRO A 84 -0.36 -12.43 9.92
CA PRO A 84 -0.11 -13.77 10.48
C PRO A 84 -0.82 -14.88 9.69
#